data_AF-A0A2S1X870-F1
#
_entry.id   AF-A0A2S1X870-F1
#
_cell.length_a   1.000
_cell.length_b   1.000
_cell.length_c   1.000
_cell.angle_alpha   90.00
_cell.angle_beta   90.00
_cell.angle_gamma   90.00
#
_symmetry.space_group_name_H-M   'P 1'
#
loop_
_entity.id
_entity.type
_entity.pdbx_description
1 polymer ?
#
loop_
_entity_poly.entity_id
_entity_poly.type
_entity_poly.pdbx_seq_one_letter_code
_entity_poly.pdbx_strand_id
1 'polypeptide(L)' 'IGGHGGAIFAFESNLKLTTSTLSGNAATEEGGGLFNIGIATLTNCTLSHNSALTG' A
#
# COMPACT_ATOMS: atom_id res chain seq x y z
N ILE A 1 -6.71 15.85 7.00
CA ILE A 1 -6.08 15.10 5.90
C ILE A 1 -6.05 13.64 6.33
N GLY A 2 -6.98 12.86 5.81
CA GLY A 2 -7.14 11.42 6.02
C GLY A 2 -6.78 10.73 4.71
N GLY A 3 -5.86 9.77 4.69
CA GLY A 3 -5.43 9.12 3.48
C GLY A 3 -5.14 7.65 3.72
N HIS A 4 -5.71 6.80 2.87
CA HIS A 4 -5.37 5.39 2.76
C HIS A 4 -4.20 5.21 1.78
N GLY A 5 -3.34 4.21 2.01
CA GLY A 5 -2.35 3.82 1.01
C GLY A 5 -1.21 4.84 0.89
N GLY A 6 -0.33 4.88 1.88
CA GLY A 6 0.70 5.94 1.98
C GLY A 6 1.64 6.06 0.76
N ALA A 7 1.71 5.02 -0.07
CA ALA A 7 2.23 5.12 -1.44
C ALA A 7 1.18 4.74 -2.50
N ILE A 8 0.44 3.66 -2.29
CA ILE A 8 -0.53 3.17 -3.27
C ILE A 8 -1.90 2.99 -2.61
N PHE A 9 -2.90 3.64 -3.20
CA PHE A 9 -4.32 3.40 -2.95
C PHE A 9 -4.96 2.82 -4.20
N ALA A 10 -5.46 1.59 -4.11
CA ALA A 10 -6.16 0.90 -5.20
C ALA A 10 -7.55 0.46 -4.72
N PHE A 11 -8.59 0.91 -5.41
CA PHE A 11 -9.99 0.58 -5.10
C PHE A 11 -10.66 -0.07 -6.30
N GLU A 12 -11.30 -1.23 -6.10
CA GLU A 12 -11.99 -2.03 -7.11
C GLU A 12 -11.16 -2.30 -8.37
N SER A 13 -9.85 -2.47 -8.22
CA SER A 13 -8.91 -2.72 -9.33
C SER A 13 -8.03 -3.93 -9.08
N ASN A 14 -7.46 -4.48 -10.16
CA ASN A 14 -6.44 -5.52 -10.09
C ASN A 14 -5.07 -4.83 -10.02
N LEU A 15 -4.54 -4.69 -8.81
CA LEU A 15 -3.22 -4.11 -8.61
C LEU A 15 -2.15 -5.17 -8.89
N LYS A 16 -1.25 -4.89 -9.84
CA LYS A 16 -0.08 -5.72 -10.12
C LYS A 16 1.19 -4.96 -9.83
N LEU A 17 1.95 -5.42 -8.84
CA LEU A 17 3.28 -4.92 -8.53
C LEU A 17 4.31 -5.99 -8.91
N THR A 18 5.37 -5.58 -9.59
CA THR A 18 6.44 -6.47 -10.02
C THR A 18 7.76 -5.77 -9.78
N THR A 19 8.63 -6.41 -8.98
CA THR A 19 9.97 -5.89 -8.65
C THR A 19 9.93 -4.47 -8.06
N SER A 20 8.97 -4.21 -7.17
CA SER A 20 8.74 -2.88 -6.59
C SER A 20 9.16 -2.83 -5.12
N THR A 21 9.71 -1.69 -4.68
CA THR A 21 9.98 -1.44 -3.26
C THR A 21 9.07 -0.32 -2.76
N LEU A 22 8.22 -0.64 -1.80
CA LEU A 22 7.40 0.30 -1.05
C LEU A 22 7.97 0.38 0.35
N SER A 23 8.71 1.45 0.64
CA SER A 23 9.35 1.60 1.94
C SER A 23 9.24 3.00 2.54
N GLY A 24 9.05 3.06 3.86
CA GLY A 24 9.00 4.34 4.59
C GLY A 24 7.73 5.14 4.33
N ASN A 25 6.67 4.52 3.81
CA ASN A 25 5.42 5.21 3.51
C ASN A 25 4.51 5.25 4.75
N ALA A 26 3.78 6.34 4.91
CA ALA A 26 2.87 6.55 6.03
C ALA A 26 1.47 6.94 5.56
N ALA A 27 0.46 6.35 6.19
CA ALA A 27 -0.95 6.67 6.00
C ALA A 27 -1.56 7.14 7.34
N THR A 28 -2.43 8.15 7.31
CA THR A 28 -3.13 8.61 8.52
C THR A 28 -4.38 7.78 8.82
N GLU A 29 -4.80 6.93 7.89
CA GLU A 29 -5.86 5.95 8.09
C GLU A 29 -5.28 4.55 7.92
N GLU A 30 -5.50 3.87 6.80
CA GLU A 30 -5.15 2.46 6.60
C GLU A 30 -4.11 2.24 5.50
N GLY A 31 -3.44 1.08 5.54
CA GLY A 31 -2.52 0.64 4.48
C GLY A 31 -1.31 1.55 4.34
N GLY A 32 -0.45 1.54 5.36
CA GLY A 32 0.67 2.47 5.52
C GLY A 32 1.54 2.68 4.27
N GLY A 33 1.73 1.64 3.46
CA GLY A 33 2.37 1.75 2.15
C GLY A 33 1.46 1.38 0.99
N LEU A 34 0.60 0.39 1.19
CA LEU A 34 -0.34 -0.06 0.19
C LEU A 34 -1.69 -0.31 0.86
N PHE A 35 -2.72 0.34 0.33
CA PHE A 35 -4.10 0.02 0.62
C PHE A 35 -4.78 -0.43 -0.66
N ASN A 36 -5.30 -1.66 -0.66
CA ASN A 36 -5.93 -2.26 -1.82
C ASN A 36 -7.25 -2.92 -1.44
N ILE A 37 -8.36 -2.38 -1.95
CA ILE A 37 -9.70 -3.00 -1.89
C ILE A 37 -9.94 -3.66 -3.26
N GLY A 38 -9.48 -4.90 -3.42
CA GLY A 38 -9.50 -5.63 -4.68
C GLY A 38 -8.51 -6.79 -4.68
N ILE A 39 -8.10 -7.25 -5.86
CA ILE A 39 -7.04 -8.27 -5.99
C ILE A 39 -5.69 -7.56 -6.14
N ALA A 40 -4.74 -7.86 -5.25
CA ALA A 40 -3.36 -7.43 -5.40
C ALA A 40 -2.45 -8.63 -5.68
N THR A 41 -1.70 -8.58 -6.78
CA THR A 41 -0.63 -9.52 -7.08
C THR A 41 0.72 -8.82 -6.94
N LEU A 42 1.52 -9.28 -5.97
CA LEU A 42 2.86 -8.77 -5.71
C LEU A 42 3.90 -9.82 -6.04
N THR A 43 4.74 -9.55 -7.03
CA THR A 43 5.83 -10.44 -7.42
C THR A 43 7.16 -9.73 -7.17
N ASN A 44 8.07 -10.37 -6.41
CA ASN A 44 9.38 -9.81 -6.08
C ASN A 44 9.32 -8.39 -5.46
N CYS A 45 8.32 -8.10 -4.63
CA CYS A 45 8.15 -6.79 -4.02
C CYS A 45 8.70 -6.74 -2.60
N THR A 46 9.27 -5.60 -2.21
CA THR A 46 9.67 -5.31 -0.83
C THR A 46 8.71 -4.30 -0.22
N LEU A 47 8.06 -4.65 0.88
CA LEU A 47 7.22 -3.77 1.69
C LEU A 47 7.88 -3.62 3.06
N SER A 48 8.59 -2.52 3.32
CA SER A 48 9.36 -2.35 4.57
C SER A 48 9.14 -0.99 5.22
N HIS A 49 9.12 -0.92 6.55
CA HIS A 49 8.98 0.35 7.29
C HIS A 49 7.77 1.20 6.87
N ASN A 50 6.67 0.59 6.45
CA ASN A 50 5.44 1.32 6.16
C ASN A 50 4.54 1.34 7.40
N SER A 51 3.87 2.46 7.67
CA SER A 51 3.11 2.67 8.91
C SER A 51 1.73 3.30 8.62
N ALA A 52 0.70 2.80 9.30
CA ALA A 52 -0.63 3.40 9.28
C ALA A 52 -1.01 3.80 10.70
N LEU A 53 -1.78 4.88 10.86
CA LEU A 53 -2.31 5.24 12.18
C LEU A 53 -3.32 4.20 12.68
N THR A 54 -4.07 3.60 11.77
CA THR A 54 -5.05 2.55 12.02
C THR A 54 -4.80 1.40 11.05
N GLY A 55 -4.52 0.21 11.57
CA GLY A 55 -4.21 -0.96 10.76
C GLY A 55 -4.43 -2.25 11.54
#